data_AF-A0A5U8KA31-F1
#
_entry.id   AF-A0A5U8KA31-F1
#
_cell.length_a   1.000
_cell.length_b   1.000
_cell.length_c   1.000
_cell.angle_alpha   90.00
_cell.angle_beta   90.00
_cell.angle_gamma   90.00
#
_symmetry.space_group_name_H-M   'P 1'
#
loop_
_entity.id
_entity.type
_entity.pdbx_description
1 polymer ?
#
loop_
_entity_poly.entity_id
_entity_poly.type
_entity_poly.pdbx_seq_one_letter_code
_entity_poly.pdbx_strand_id
1 'polypeptide(L)'
;MSFNAKDMTQGGQIASMRIRMFGQIANIIFYCLFIFFWILVGLVLWVKLSWQTFVNGCIYWWCTTLEGMRDLIKSQPVYEIRYYGQTFRMNAAQVLQDKYTVWCGEQLWSAFVLAACVALVVCLITFFVVTWILGRQGKQQSEDDVTGGRQLTDNPKDVARMLKKDGKASDIRIGDLPIIKDSEIQNFLLHGTVSTGKSEVIRRLANYARQRGDMVVIYDRSGEFVKSYYDPSIDKILNPCDARCAAWDLWRECLTLPDFDNAANTLIPMGTKEDPFWQGSGRTIFAEAAYLMRNDSDRSYSKLVDTLLSIKIEKLRTFLKDSPAAN
;
A
#
# COMPACT_ATOMS: atom_id res chain seq x y z
N MET A 1 -29.29 -1.80 21.07
CA MET A 1 -28.31 -0.71 21.26
C MET A 1 -28.62 -0.05 22.60
N SER A 2 -27.81 -0.27 23.64
CA SER A 2 -28.03 0.41 24.92
C SER A 2 -27.48 1.84 24.84
N PHE A 3 -28.34 2.83 25.07
CA PHE A 3 -27.92 4.22 25.23
C PHE A 3 -27.07 4.33 26.51
N ASN A 4 -25.76 4.51 26.33
CA ASN A 4 -24.83 4.71 27.42
C ASN A 4 -24.59 6.23 27.58
N ALA A 5 -24.95 6.80 28.71
CA ALA A 5 -24.88 8.26 28.95
C ALA A 5 -23.46 8.83 28.81
N LYS A 6 -22.43 7.99 29.03
CA LYS A 6 -21.02 8.33 28.84
C LYS A 6 -20.67 8.55 27.36
N ASP A 7 -21.21 7.72 26.47
CA ASP A 7 -20.97 7.82 25.02
C ASP A 7 -21.68 9.05 24.44
N MET A 8 -22.85 9.41 25.00
CA MET A 8 -23.58 10.64 24.63
C MET A 8 -22.83 11.92 25.05
N THR A 9 -22.23 11.93 26.24
CA THR A 9 -21.48 13.11 26.73
C THR A 9 -20.13 13.27 26.02
N GLN A 10 -19.41 12.18 25.74
CA GLN A 10 -18.21 12.23 24.90
C GLN A 10 -18.51 12.67 23.47
N GLY A 11 -19.55 12.09 22.84
CA GLY A 11 -19.98 12.48 21.49
C GLY A 11 -20.39 13.96 21.42
N GLY A 12 -21.12 14.45 22.42
CA GLY A 12 -21.53 15.85 22.54
C GLY A 12 -20.35 16.82 22.71
N GLN A 13 -19.34 16.46 23.51
CA GLN A 13 -18.12 17.28 23.68
C GLN A 13 -17.31 17.37 22.38
N ILE A 14 -17.11 16.24 21.68
CA ILE A 14 -16.38 16.21 20.40
C ILE A 14 -17.13 17.02 19.33
N ALA A 15 -18.47 16.88 19.26
CA ALA A 15 -19.29 17.63 18.32
C ALA A 15 -19.23 19.14 18.60
N SER A 16 -19.37 19.56 19.86
CA SER A 16 -19.27 20.96 20.28
C SER A 16 -17.88 21.56 19.95
N MET A 17 -16.81 20.80 20.20
CA MET A 17 -15.45 21.22 19.86
C MET A 17 -15.28 21.40 18.34
N ARG A 18 -15.76 20.46 17.52
CA ARG A 18 -15.71 20.54 16.05
C ARG A 18 -16.48 21.75 15.52
N ILE A 19 -17.67 22.03 16.05
CA ILE A 19 -18.48 23.20 15.66
C ILE A 19 -17.76 24.50 16.01
N ARG A 20 -17.15 24.60 17.20
CA ARG A 20 -16.37 25.78 17.59
C ARG A 20 -15.15 26.00 16.69
N MET A 21 -14.37 24.95 16.43
CA MET A 21 -13.20 25.04 15.54
C MET A 21 -13.61 25.42 14.12
N PHE A 22 -14.69 24.84 13.59
CA PHE A 22 -15.23 25.21 12.29
C PHE A 22 -15.63 26.70 12.23
N GLY A 23 -16.33 27.19 13.26
CA GLY A 23 -16.71 28.60 13.37
C GLY A 23 -15.50 29.54 13.42
N GLN A 24 -14.45 29.18 14.17
CA GLN A 24 -13.21 29.96 14.22
C GLN A 24 -12.52 30.04 12.86
N ILE A 25 -12.37 28.90 12.17
CA ILE A 25 -11.75 28.84 10.84
C ILE A 25 -12.58 29.61 9.82
N ALA A 26 -13.91 29.45 9.83
CA ALA A 26 -14.82 30.18 8.94
C ALA A 26 -14.72 31.70 9.15
N ASN A 27 -14.64 32.16 10.41
CA ASN A 27 -14.45 33.57 10.71
C ASN A 27 -13.11 34.09 10.18
N ILE A 28 -12.01 33.36 10.36
CA ILE A 28 -10.69 33.75 9.83
C ILE A 28 -10.74 33.87 8.31
N ILE A 29 -11.30 32.87 7.62
CA ILE A 29 -11.46 32.88 6.16
C ILE A 29 -12.29 34.09 5.71
N PHE A 30 -13.40 34.38 6.40
CA PHE A 30 -14.24 35.52 6.12
C PHE A 30 -13.49 36.85 6.27
N TYR A 31 -12.75 37.04 7.37
CA TYR A 31 -11.93 38.25 7.58
C TYR A 31 -10.87 38.43 6.49
N CYS A 32 -10.17 37.35 6.11
CA CYS A 32 -9.17 37.41 5.04
C CYS A 32 -9.80 37.78 3.69
N LEU A 33 -10.94 37.17 3.34
CA LEU A 33 -11.66 37.47 2.10
C LEU A 33 -12.22 38.90 2.09
N PHE A 34 -12.67 39.40 3.25
CA PHE A 34 -13.15 40.78 3.38
C PHE A 34 -12.04 41.80 3.14
N ILE A 35 -10.86 41.59 3.75
CA ILE A 35 -9.69 42.46 3.51
C ILE A 35 -9.26 42.38 2.04
N PHE A 36 -9.19 41.17 1.49
CA PHE A 36 -8.82 40.93 0.10
C PHE A 36 -9.79 41.59 -0.89
N PHE A 37 -11.09 41.56 -0.59
CA PHE A 37 -12.13 42.23 -1.38
C PHE A 37 -11.86 43.74 -1.49
N TRP A 38 -11.61 44.43 -0.38
CA TRP A 38 -11.36 45.88 -0.39
C TRP A 38 -10.05 46.25 -1.08
N ILE A 39 -9.01 45.41 -0.97
CA ILE A 39 -7.76 45.58 -1.72
C ILE A 39 -8.03 45.51 -3.23
N LEU A 40 -8.79 44.51 -3.69
CA LEU A 40 -9.16 44.37 -5.10
C LEU A 40 -10.00 45.54 -5.60
N VAL A 41 -10.98 45.99 -4.82
CA VAL A 41 -11.78 47.17 -5.16
C VAL A 41 -10.90 48.40 -5.32
N GLY A 42 -9.99 48.66 -4.37
CA GLY A 42 -9.05 49.77 -4.45
C GLY A 42 -8.13 49.69 -5.67
N LEU A 43 -7.63 48.50 -5.99
CA LEU A 43 -6.76 48.28 -7.16
C LEU A 43 -7.50 48.55 -8.47
N VAL A 44 -8.73 48.03 -8.63
CA VAL A 44 -9.52 48.25 -9.85
C VAL A 44 -9.89 49.73 -10.00
N LEU A 45 -10.27 50.40 -8.90
CA LEU A 45 -10.55 51.85 -8.92
C LEU A 45 -9.32 52.66 -9.31
N TRP A 46 -8.14 52.32 -8.78
CA TRP A 46 -6.89 52.99 -9.15
C TRP A 46 -6.55 52.81 -10.63
N VAL A 47 -6.74 51.61 -11.19
CA VAL A 47 -6.47 51.36 -12.62
C VAL A 47 -7.48 52.08 -13.52
N LYS A 48 -8.74 52.23 -13.09
CA LYS A 48 -9.82 52.78 -13.93
C LYS A 48 -9.96 54.30 -13.84
N LEU A 49 -9.63 54.91 -12.71
CA LEU A 49 -9.88 56.33 -12.46
C LEU A 49 -8.58 57.09 -12.25
N SER A 50 -8.50 58.28 -12.84
CA SER A 50 -7.46 59.24 -12.46
C SER A 50 -7.71 59.74 -11.02
N TRP A 51 -6.65 60.13 -10.32
CA TRP A 51 -6.76 60.69 -8.98
C TRP A 51 -7.70 61.91 -8.92
N GLN A 52 -7.70 62.73 -9.97
CA GLN A 52 -8.60 63.89 -10.09
C GLN A 52 -10.06 63.46 -10.20
N THR A 53 -10.37 62.49 -11.07
CA THR A 53 -11.73 61.97 -11.27
C THR A 53 -12.25 61.31 -9.98
N PHE A 54 -11.38 60.57 -9.28
CA PHE A 54 -11.72 59.93 -8.00
C PHE A 54 -12.09 60.97 -6.94
N VAL A 55 -11.22 61.96 -6.69
CA VAL A 55 -11.45 63.00 -5.66
C VAL A 55 -12.69 63.84 -5.99
N ASN A 56 -12.85 64.28 -7.24
CA ASN A 56 -14.01 65.08 -7.63
C ASN A 56 -15.32 64.27 -7.60
N GLY A 57 -15.27 62.97 -7.97
CA GLY A 57 -16.39 62.07 -7.83
C GLY A 57 -16.78 61.83 -6.37
N CYS A 58 -15.82 61.72 -5.46
CA CYS A 58 -16.06 61.64 -4.02
C CYS A 58 -16.72 62.92 -3.49
N ILE A 59 -16.26 64.10 -3.93
CA ILE A 59 -16.88 65.38 -3.56
C ILE A 59 -18.32 65.47 -4.07
N TYR A 60 -18.59 65.02 -5.30
CA TYR A 60 -19.94 64.95 -5.84
C TYR A 60 -20.87 64.07 -4.99
N TRP A 61 -20.44 62.83 -4.69
CA TRP A 61 -21.24 61.91 -3.86
C TRP A 61 -21.39 62.40 -2.42
N TRP A 62 -20.37 63.05 -1.85
CA TRP A 62 -20.45 63.71 -0.55
C TRP A 62 -21.51 64.83 -0.56
N CYS A 63 -21.49 65.70 -1.57
CA CYS A 63 -22.51 66.75 -1.74
C CYS A 63 -23.91 66.15 -1.93
N THR A 64 -24.01 65.02 -2.63
CA THR A 64 -25.28 64.28 -2.84
C THR A 64 -25.83 63.76 -1.51
N THR A 65 -24.99 63.17 -0.65
CA THR A 65 -25.43 62.68 0.67
C THR A 65 -25.90 63.80 1.61
N LEU A 66 -25.38 65.02 1.44
CA LEU A 66 -25.70 66.19 2.25
C LEU A 66 -26.83 67.05 1.68
N GLU A 67 -27.36 66.71 0.50
CA GLU A 67 -28.37 67.51 -0.20
C GLU A 67 -29.62 67.75 0.67
N GLY A 68 -30.11 66.71 1.35
CA GLY A 68 -31.27 66.79 2.25
C GLY A 68 -31.04 67.57 3.55
N MET A 69 -29.79 67.84 3.94
CA MET A 69 -29.44 68.63 5.13
C MET A 69 -29.01 70.05 4.80
N ARG A 70 -29.05 70.44 3.52
CA ARG A 70 -28.52 71.70 3.02
C ARG A 70 -29.18 72.93 3.64
N ASP A 71 -30.50 72.88 3.88
CA ASP A 71 -31.26 74.01 4.44
C ASP A 71 -31.02 74.22 5.94
N LEU A 72 -30.41 73.25 6.63
CA LEU A 72 -30.00 73.37 8.03
C LEU A 72 -28.62 74.03 8.20
N ILE A 73 -27.84 74.16 7.13
CA ILE A 73 -26.46 74.65 7.18
C ILE A 73 -26.43 76.17 6.94
N LYS A 74 -26.21 76.95 8.01
CA LYS A 74 -26.13 78.43 7.96
C LYS A 74 -25.02 78.98 7.05
N SER A 75 -23.89 78.28 6.92
CA SER A 75 -22.77 78.69 6.07
C SER A 75 -22.42 77.57 5.10
N GLN A 76 -22.76 77.74 3.83
CA GLN A 76 -22.55 76.69 2.84
C GLN A 76 -21.04 76.41 2.67
N PRO A 77 -20.61 75.15 2.84
CA PRO A 77 -19.23 74.76 2.61
C PRO A 77 -18.88 74.95 1.14
N VAL A 78 -17.67 75.46 0.90
CA VAL A 78 -17.10 75.63 -0.44
C VAL A 78 -16.13 74.49 -0.67
N TYR A 79 -16.31 73.77 -1.78
CA TYR A 79 -15.47 72.65 -2.18
C TYR A 79 -14.52 73.09 -3.30
N GLU A 80 -13.28 72.61 -3.25
CA GLU A 80 -12.28 72.88 -4.28
C GLU A 80 -12.27 71.75 -5.32
N ILE A 81 -12.83 72.02 -6.50
CA ILE A 81 -12.86 71.10 -7.64
C ILE A 81 -11.62 71.32 -8.49
N ARG A 82 -10.80 70.27 -8.65
CA ARG A 82 -9.60 70.32 -9.50
C ARG A 82 -9.94 69.93 -10.93
N TYR A 83 -9.61 70.79 -11.89
CA TYR A 83 -9.83 70.54 -13.31
C TYR A 83 -8.57 70.93 -14.09
N TYR A 84 -7.80 69.94 -14.56
CA TYR A 84 -6.64 70.12 -15.45
C TYR A 84 -5.69 71.25 -15.01
N GLY A 85 -5.29 71.24 -13.73
CA GLY A 85 -4.32 72.20 -13.17
C GLY A 85 -4.93 73.51 -12.65
N GLN A 86 -6.23 73.75 -12.83
CA GLN A 86 -6.96 74.85 -12.20
C GLN A 86 -7.86 74.37 -11.07
N THR A 87 -8.01 75.19 -10.03
CA THR A 87 -8.89 74.94 -8.87
C THR A 87 -10.11 75.85 -8.92
N PHE A 88 -11.29 75.25 -9.00
CA PHE A 88 -12.57 75.96 -8.98
C PHE A 88 -13.20 75.82 -7.60
N ARG A 89 -13.65 76.94 -7.02
CA ARG A 89 -14.35 76.97 -5.73
C ARG A 89 -15.84 76.99 -5.98
N MET A 90 -16.53 75.92 -5.61
CA MET A 90 -17.95 75.73 -5.88
C MET A 90 -18.69 75.38 -4.59
N ASN A 91 -19.90 75.91 -4.42
CA ASN A 91 -20.78 75.45 -3.34
C ASN A 91 -21.43 74.09 -3.71
N ALA A 92 -22.05 73.42 -2.74
CA ALA A 92 -22.68 72.11 -2.96
C ALA A 92 -23.72 72.10 -4.11
N ALA A 93 -24.45 73.21 -4.31
CA ALA A 93 -25.44 73.34 -5.38
C ALA A 93 -24.79 73.33 -6.76
N GLN A 94 -23.71 74.10 -6.90
CA GLN A 94 -22.95 74.23 -8.13
C GLN A 94 -22.25 72.91 -8.45
N VAL A 95 -21.76 72.18 -7.44
CA VAL A 95 -21.19 70.83 -7.60
C VAL A 95 -22.23 69.82 -8.09
N LEU A 96 -23.49 69.91 -7.66
CA LEU A 96 -24.55 68.98 -8.10
C LEU A 96 -25.11 69.31 -9.49
N GLN A 97 -25.01 70.57 -9.93
CA GLN A 97 -25.49 71.01 -11.24
C GLN A 97 -24.41 71.02 -12.34
N ASP A 98 -23.13 71.03 -11.96
CA ASP A 98 -22.03 71.04 -12.91
C ASP A 98 -21.91 69.71 -13.66
N LYS A 99 -21.84 69.78 -14.99
CA LYS A 99 -21.83 68.59 -15.85
C LYS A 99 -20.58 67.74 -15.64
N TYR A 100 -19.44 68.36 -15.30
CA TYR A 100 -18.19 67.63 -15.11
C TYR A 100 -18.15 66.90 -13.77
N THR A 101 -18.59 67.51 -12.68
CA THR A 101 -18.67 66.85 -11.36
C THR A 101 -19.70 65.71 -11.37
N VAL A 102 -20.85 65.89 -12.03
CA VAL A 102 -21.83 64.82 -12.26
C VAL A 102 -21.20 63.67 -13.04
N TRP A 103 -20.50 63.96 -14.15
CA TRP A 103 -19.78 62.95 -14.92
C TRP A 103 -18.72 62.23 -14.07
N CYS A 104 -17.95 62.94 -13.24
CA CYS A 104 -16.99 62.31 -12.32
C CYS A 104 -17.67 61.38 -11.32
N GLY A 105 -18.86 61.77 -10.82
CA GLY A 105 -19.69 60.96 -9.94
C GLY A 105 -20.18 59.67 -10.59
N GLU A 106 -20.67 59.75 -11.83
CA GLU A 106 -21.11 58.59 -12.62
C GLU A 106 -19.95 57.64 -12.97
N GLN A 107 -18.78 58.18 -13.32
CA GLN A 107 -17.58 57.40 -13.57
C GLN A 107 -17.10 56.69 -12.29
N LEU A 108 -17.11 57.38 -11.15
CA LEU A 108 -16.76 56.78 -9.87
C LEU A 108 -17.73 55.65 -9.49
N TRP A 109 -19.04 55.88 -9.67
CA TRP A 109 -20.06 54.87 -9.36
C TRP A 109 -19.96 53.64 -10.26
N SER A 110 -19.89 53.84 -11.57
CA SER A 110 -19.76 52.74 -12.53
C SER A 110 -18.47 51.94 -12.34
N ALA A 111 -17.34 52.61 -12.07
CA ALA A 111 -16.09 51.94 -11.75
C ALA A 111 -16.15 51.20 -10.41
N PHE A 112 -16.83 51.74 -9.40
CA PHE A 112 -17.05 51.05 -8.12
C PHE A 112 -17.89 49.79 -8.27
N VAL A 113 -19.01 49.87 -9.01
CA VAL A 113 -19.87 48.71 -9.27
C VAL A 113 -19.09 47.62 -10.02
N LEU A 114 -18.33 48.00 -11.06
CA LEU A 114 -17.47 47.07 -11.78
C LEU A 114 -16.41 46.45 -10.87
N ALA A 115 -15.73 47.27 -10.05
CA ALA A 115 -14.72 46.83 -9.10
C ALA A 115 -15.29 45.85 -8.06
N ALA A 116 -16.48 46.14 -7.52
CA ALA A 116 -17.18 45.28 -6.57
C ALA A 116 -17.58 43.94 -7.21
N CYS A 117 -18.11 43.94 -8.44
CA CYS A 117 -18.46 42.72 -9.16
C CYS A 117 -17.21 41.84 -9.42
N VAL A 118 -16.13 42.44 -9.93
CA VAL A 118 -14.88 41.72 -10.19
C VAL A 118 -14.29 41.17 -8.89
N ALA A 119 -14.20 42.00 -7.84
CA ALA A 119 -13.69 41.57 -6.54
C ALA A 119 -14.52 40.44 -5.94
N LEU A 120 -15.85 40.49 -6.06
CA LEU A 120 -16.76 39.46 -5.56
C LEU A 120 -16.54 38.12 -6.29
N VAL A 121 -16.44 38.13 -7.61
CA VAL A 121 -16.16 36.91 -8.41
C VAL A 121 -14.81 36.30 -8.02
N VAL A 122 -13.77 37.13 -7.89
CA VAL A 122 -12.42 36.66 -7.51
C VAL A 122 -12.39 36.11 -6.08
N CYS A 123 -13.07 36.76 -5.13
CA CYS A 123 -13.20 36.27 -3.75
C CYS A 123 -13.96 34.94 -3.68
N LEU A 124 -15.04 34.77 -4.46
CA LEU A 124 -15.79 33.52 -4.53
C LEU A 124 -14.92 32.37 -5.06
N ILE A 125 -14.20 32.60 -6.16
CA ILE A 125 -13.29 31.59 -6.73
C ILE A 125 -12.21 31.22 -5.69
N THR A 126 -11.59 32.22 -5.07
CA THR A 126 -10.57 32.01 -4.03
C THR A 126 -11.13 31.19 -2.86
N PHE A 127 -12.34 31.47 -2.39
CA PHE A 127 -13.01 30.73 -1.33
C PHE A 127 -13.16 29.23 -1.68
N PHE A 128 -13.67 28.92 -2.87
CA PHE A 128 -13.83 27.53 -3.31
C PHE A 128 -12.49 26.80 -3.44
N VAL A 129 -11.47 27.45 -4.00
CA VAL A 129 -10.13 26.87 -4.15
C VAL A 129 -9.51 26.58 -2.78
N VAL A 130 -9.53 27.55 -1.86
CA VAL A 130 -8.97 27.38 -0.52
C VAL A 130 -9.71 26.28 0.24
N THR A 131 -11.04 26.26 0.18
CA THR A 131 -11.86 25.22 0.82
C THR A 131 -11.56 23.83 0.25
N TRP A 132 -11.38 23.71 -1.06
CA TRP A 132 -11.02 22.44 -1.71
C TRP A 132 -9.63 21.96 -1.32
N ILE A 133 -8.63 22.84 -1.28
CA ILE A 133 -7.26 22.52 -0.85
C ILE A 133 -7.26 22.07 0.61
N LEU A 134 -7.90 22.83 1.50
CA LEU A 134 -8.00 22.49 2.93
C LEU A 134 -8.74 21.17 3.15
N GLY A 135 -9.83 20.91 2.41
CA GLY A 135 -10.55 19.65 2.49
C GLY A 135 -9.70 18.46 2.04
N ARG A 136 -8.89 18.62 0.98
CA ARG A 136 -8.00 17.58 0.48
C ARG A 136 -6.84 17.31 1.44
N GLN A 137 -6.21 18.36 1.97
CA GLN A 137 -5.15 18.23 2.98
C GLN A 137 -5.68 17.63 4.28
N GLY A 138 -6.87 18.06 4.72
CA GLY A 138 -7.53 17.51 5.90
C GLY A 138 -7.84 16.02 5.75
N LYS A 139 -8.25 15.59 4.55
CA LYS A 139 -8.43 14.15 4.27
C LYS A 139 -7.11 13.38 4.37
N GLN A 140 -6.03 13.90 3.79
CA GLN A 140 -4.71 13.24 3.84
C GLN A 140 -4.13 13.18 5.26
N GLN A 141 -4.35 14.21 6.08
CA GLN A 141 -3.86 14.26 7.46
C GLN A 141 -4.77 13.53 8.46
N SER A 142 -6.03 13.28 8.10
CA SER A 142 -6.98 12.51 8.92
C SER A 142 -6.86 11.01 8.68
N GLU A 143 -6.15 10.57 7.64
CA GLU A 143 -5.83 9.16 7.46
C GLU A 143 -4.76 8.79 8.50
N ASP A 144 -5.06 7.79 9.33
CA ASP A 144 -4.14 7.30 10.35
C ASP A 144 -2.83 6.86 9.67
N ASP A 145 -1.73 7.50 10.04
CA ASP A 145 -0.42 7.14 9.52
C ASP A 145 0.05 5.85 10.18
N VAL A 146 0.24 4.81 9.37
CA VAL A 146 0.67 3.50 9.88
C VAL A 146 2.16 3.56 10.15
N THR A 147 2.50 3.83 11.41
CA THR A 147 3.88 4.00 11.89
C THR A 147 4.75 2.73 11.79
N GLY A 148 4.14 1.57 11.52
CA GLY A 148 4.85 0.33 11.23
C GLY A 148 3.96 -0.91 11.35
N GLY A 149 4.55 -2.08 11.09
CA GLY A 149 3.89 -3.38 11.25
C GLY A 149 3.27 -3.92 9.97
N ARG A 150 2.40 -4.93 10.12
CA ARG A 150 1.70 -5.60 9.02
C ARG A 150 0.32 -4.98 8.84
N GLN A 151 0.04 -4.51 7.64
CA GLN A 151 -1.29 -4.08 7.26
C GLN A 151 -2.07 -5.27 6.68
N LEU A 152 -3.31 -5.42 7.14
CA LEU A 152 -4.25 -6.39 6.59
C LEU A 152 -5.20 -5.67 5.63
N THR A 153 -5.48 -6.29 4.49
CA THR A 153 -6.53 -5.84 3.57
C THR A 153 -7.39 -7.03 3.18
N ASP A 154 -8.70 -6.80 3.13
CA ASP A 154 -9.68 -7.80 2.67
C ASP A 154 -9.79 -7.83 1.14
N ASN A 155 -9.10 -6.92 0.44
CA ASN A 155 -9.12 -6.84 -1.02
C ASN A 155 -7.78 -7.26 -1.64
N PRO A 156 -7.66 -8.51 -2.13
CA PRO A 156 -6.43 -9.01 -2.75
C PRO A 156 -5.95 -8.18 -3.95
N LYS A 157 -6.86 -7.48 -4.64
CA LYS A 157 -6.53 -6.66 -5.81
C LYS A 157 -5.65 -5.46 -5.47
N ASP A 158 -5.77 -4.94 -4.25
CA ASP A 158 -4.96 -3.80 -3.80
C ASP A 158 -3.51 -4.24 -3.60
N VAL A 159 -3.29 -5.41 -2.98
CA VAL A 159 -1.96 -6.02 -2.85
C VAL A 159 -1.39 -6.39 -4.21
N ALA A 160 -2.19 -6.99 -5.09
CA ALA A 160 -1.76 -7.33 -6.45
C ALA A 160 -1.32 -6.09 -7.25
N ARG A 161 -2.06 -4.98 -7.13
CA ARG A 161 -1.72 -3.70 -7.77
C ARG A 161 -0.44 -3.11 -7.17
N MET A 162 -0.27 -3.18 -5.86
CA MET A 162 0.94 -2.75 -5.16
C MET A 162 2.16 -3.54 -5.64
N LEU A 163 2.09 -4.88 -5.63
CA LEU A 163 3.17 -5.74 -6.14
C LEU A 163 3.50 -5.45 -7.60
N LYS A 164 2.48 -5.21 -8.44
CA LYS A 164 2.69 -4.87 -9.85
C LYS A 164 3.36 -3.51 -10.01
N LYS A 165 2.94 -2.49 -9.25
CA LYS A 165 3.54 -1.14 -9.27
C LYS A 165 5.01 -1.18 -8.85
N ASP A 166 5.34 -2.04 -7.90
CA ASP A 166 6.70 -2.19 -7.37
C ASP A 166 7.58 -3.15 -8.19
N GLY A 167 7.05 -3.73 -9.28
CA GLY A 167 7.78 -4.72 -10.10
C GLY A 167 8.04 -6.06 -9.40
N LYS A 168 7.33 -6.34 -8.31
CA LYS A 168 7.48 -7.53 -7.45
C LYS A 168 6.38 -8.57 -7.63
N ALA A 169 5.51 -8.41 -8.63
CA ALA A 169 4.48 -9.41 -8.91
C ALA A 169 5.09 -10.62 -9.65
N SER A 170 4.94 -11.81 -9.06
CA SER A 170 5.23 -13.08 -9.72
C SER A 170 4.15 -13.44 -10.74
N ASP A 171 4.50 -14.30 -11.70
CA ASP A 171 3.57 -15.02 -12.57
C ASP A 171 2.85 -16.16 -11.83
N ILE A 172 3.42 -16.67 -10.73
CA ILE A 172 2.73 -17.61 -9.83
C ILE A 172 1.67 -16.87 -9.01
N ARG A 173 0.45 -17.41 -9.01
CA ARG A 173 -0.69 -16.86 -8.26
C ARG A 173 -1.36 -17.87 -7.35
N ILE A 174 -1.78 -17.42 -6.18
CA ILE A 174 -2.68 -18.13 -5.26
C ILE A 174 -4.03 -17.41 -5.30
N GLY A 175 -4.94 -17.93 -6.12
CA GLY A 175 -6.20 -17.24 -6.41
C GLY A 175 -5.95 -15.96 -7.21
N ASP A 176 -6.50 -14.84 -6.77
CA ASP A 176 -6.32 -13.53 -7.42
C ASP A 176 -5.00 -12.83 -7.06
N LEU A 177 -4.24 -13.39 -6.10
CA LEU A 177 -3.04 -12.76 -5.55
C LEU A 177 -1.76 -13.35 -6.16
N PRO A 178 -0.93 -12.55 -6.86
CA PRO A 178 0.42 -12.99 -7.21
C PRO A 178 1.27 -13.11 -5.95
N ILE A 179 2.12 -14.12 -5.90
CA ILE A 179 3.15 -14.18 -4.86
C ILE A 179 4.21 -13.11 -5.13
N ILE A 180 5.10 -12.90 -4.17
CA ILE A 180 6.26 -12.03 -4.36
C ILE A 180 7.18 -12.70 -5.39
N LYS A 181 7.65 -11.93 -6.35
CA LYS A 181 8.58 -12.40 -7.37
C LYS A 181 9.80 -13.04 -6.72
N ASP A 182 10.22 -14.19 -7.23
CA ASP A 182 11.37 -14.98 -6.77
C ASP A 182 11.23 -15.47 -5.32
N SER A 183 10.03 -15.45 -4.73
CA SER A 183 9.82 -15.99 -3.38
C SER A 183 9.58 -17.50 -3.38
N GLU A 184 9.37 -18.13 -4.54
CA GLU A 184 9.15 -19.58 -4.63
C GLU A 184 10.30 -20.43 -4.08
N ILE A 185 11.54 -19.91 -4.12
CA ILE A 185 12.73 -20.56 -3.58
C ILE A 185 12.87 -20.42 -2.05
N GLN A 186 12.01 -19.63 -1.40
CA GLN A 186 12.05 -19.38 0.04
C GLN A 186 11.22 -20.38 0.85
N ASN A 187 10.69 -21.42 0.19
CA ASN A 187 9.75 -22.41 0.72
C ASN A 187 8.38 -21.84 1.10
N PHE A 188 7.37 -22.73 1.11
CA PHE A 188 6.01 -22.40 1.53
C PHE A 188 5.62 -23.23 2.75
N LEU A 189 4.98 -22.58 3.73
CA LEU A 189 4.27 -23.26 4.82
C LEU A 189 2.76 -23.12 4.62
N LEU A 190 2.11 -24.22 4.28
CA LEU A 190 0.65 -24.28 4.20
C LEU A 190 0.07 -24.81 5.51
N HIS A 191 -0.49 -23.92 6.33
CA HIS A 191 -1.09 -24.27 7.62
C HIS A 191 -2.62 -24.19 7.56
N GLY A 192 -3.30 -25.19 8.13
CA GLY A 192 -4.77 -25.21 8.21
C GLY A 192 -5.32 -26.59 8.58
N THR A 193 -6.59 -26.65 9.00
CA THR A 193 -7.29 -27.90 9.35
C THR A 193 -7.56 -28.78 8.12
N VAL A 194 -8.05 -29.99 8.34
CA VAL A 194 -8.48 -30.88 7.23
C VAL A 194 -9.58 -30.17 6.43
N SER A 195 -9.61 -30.38 5.10
CA SER A 195 -10.61 -29.81 4.20
C SER A 195 -10.56 -28.28 3.97
N THR A 196 -9.50 -27.57 4.39
CA THR A 196 -9.34 -26.13 4.11
C THR A 196 -8.75 -25.81 2.73
N GLY A 197 -8.54 -26.80 1.88
CA GLY A 197 -8.03 -26.60 0.52
C GLY A 197 -6.50 -26.58 0.36
N LYS A 198 -5.72 -27.01 1.37
CA LYS A 198 -4.24 -27.12 1.25
C LYS A 198 -3.79 -27.91 0.01
N SER A 199 -4.40 -29.07 -0.24
CA SER A 199 -4.06 -29.90 -1.40
C SER A 199 -4.38 -29.20 -2.72
N GLU A 200 -5.39 -28.33 -2.76
CA GLU A 200 -5.73 -27.56 -3.95
C GLU A 200 -4.68 -26.47 -4.24
N VAL A 201 -4.14 -25.83 -3.21
CA VAL A 201 -3.01 -24.90 -3.37
C VAL A 201 -1.80 -25.65 -3.93
N ILE A 202 -1.47 -26.84 -3.40
CA ILE A 202 -0.36 -27.66 -3.90
C ILE A 202 -0.58 -28.05 -5.36
N ARG A 203 -1.80 -28.45 -5.76
CA ARG A 203 -2.14 -28.76 -7.17
C ARG A 203 -1.88 -27.56 -8.09
N ARG A 204 -2.28 -26.35 -7.69
CA ARG A 204 -2.03 -25.14 -8.46
C ARG A 204 -0.55 -24.85 -8.62
N LEU A 205 0.24 -24.99 -7.55
CA LEU A 205 1.70 -24.84 -7.60
C LEU A 205 2.33 -25.90 -8.51
N ALA A 206 1.88 -27.15 -8.44
CA ALA A 206 2.33 -28.23 -9.31
C ALA A 206 2.02 -27.95 -10.80
N ASN A 207 0.88 -27.32 -11.11
CA ASN A 207 0.56 -26.89 -12.46
C ASN A 207 1.56 -25.85 -13.00
N TYR A 208 1.93 -24.85 -12.20
CA TYR A 208 2.96 -23.88 -12.60
C TYR A 208 4.30 -24.57 -12.86
N ALA A 209 4.72 -25.45 -11.95
CA ALA A 209 5.96 -26.21 -12.10
C ALA A 209 5.94 -27.06 -13.38
N ARG A 210 4.85 -27.80 -13.64
CA ARG A 210 4.69 -28.60 -14.87
C ARG A 210 4.75 -27.73 -16.13
N GLN A 211 4.10 -26.57 -16.14
CA GLN A 211 4.11 -25.65 -17.29
C GLN A 211 5.49 -25.06 -17.56
N ARG A 212 6.27 -24.79 -16.50
CA ARG A 212 7.65 -24.31 -16.61
C ARG A 212 8.65 -25.42 -16.97
N GLY A 213 8.26 -26.69 -16.83
CA GLY A 213 9.16 -27.84 -17.00
C GLY A 213 10.05 -28.08 -15.78
N ASP A 214 9.64 -27.58 -14.61
CA ASP A 214 10.39 -27.73 -13.36
C ASP A 214 10.32 -29.19 -12.87
N MET A 215 11.44 -29.68 -12.33
CA MET A 215 11.50 -30.99 -11.67
C MET A 215 10.80 -30.92 -10.31
N VAL A 216 9.83 -31.81 -10.08
CA VAL A 216 9.06 -31.85 -8.82
C VAL A 216 9.12 -33.25 -8.22
N VAL A 217 9.47 -33.33 -6.94
CA VAL A 217 9.33 -34.55 -6.12
C VAL A 217 8.11 -34.37 -5.21
N ILE A 218 7.11 -35.25 -5.36
CA ILE A 218 5.87 -35.20 -4.58
C ILE A 218 5.79 -36.43 -3.67
N TYR A 219 5.76 -36.21 -2.36
CA TYR A 219 5.41 -37.24 -1.40
C TYR A 219 3.88 -37.42 -1.35
N ASP A 220 3.37 -38.32 -2.18
CA ASP A 220 1.93 -38.55 -2.35
C ASP A 220 1.43 -39.74 -1.52
N ARG A 221 1.14 -39.49 -0.24
CA ARG A 221 0.64 -40.53 0.67
C ARG A 221 -0.69 -41.16 0.23
N SER A 222 -1.59 -40.40 -0.41
CA SER A 222 -2.93 -40.89 -0.79
C SER A 222 -3.02 -41.41 -2.22
N GLY A 223 -2.00 -41.20 -3.06
CA GLY A 223 -2.03 -41.54 -4.48
C GLY A 223 -2.88 -40.59 -5.34
N GLU A 224 -3.31 -39.46 -4.79
CA GLU A 224 -4.21 -38.52 -5.47
C GLU A 224 -3.49 -37.68 -6.53
N PHE A 225 -2.22 -37.37 -6.30
CA PHE A 225 -1.39 -36.68 -7.27
C PHE A 225 -0.97 -37.63 -8.39
N VAL A 226 -0.55 -38.86 -8.05
CA VAL A 226 -0.27 -39.89 -9.07
C VAL A 226 -1.49 -40.13 -9.95
N LYS A 227 -2.69 -40.26 -9.37
CA LYS A 227 -3.94 -40.42 -10.13
C LYS A 227 -4.21 -39.26 -11.10
N SER A 228 -3.86 -38.03 -10.73
CA SER A 228 -4.24 -36.82 -11.48
C SER A 228 -3.15 -36.33 -12.45
N TYR A 229 -1.88 -36.58 -12.16
CA TYR A 229 -0.74 -35.95 -12.84
C TYR A 229 0.22 -36.92 -13.52
N TYR A 230 0.17 -38.22 -13.18
CA TYR A 230 1.17 -39.17 -13.64
C TYR A 230 1.12 -39.35 -15.16
N ASP A 231 2.23 -39.04 -15.79
CA ASP A 231 2.51 -39.32 -17.19
C ASP A 231 3.61 -40.40 -17.30
N PRO A 232 3.28 -41.62 -17.79
CA PRO A 232 4.25 -42.71 -17.87
C PRO A 232 5.44 -42.44 -18.81
N SER A 233 5.34 -41.43 -19.70
CA SER A 233 6.43 -41.09 -20.61
C SER A 233 7.58 -40.34 -19.93
N ILE A 234 7.30 -39.63 -18.84
CA ILE A 234 8.27 -38.72 -18.19
C ILE A 234 8.37 -38.92 -16.67
N ASP A 235 7.30 -39.33 -16.00
CA ASP A 235 7.25 -39.41 -14.54
C ASP A 235 7.75 -40.76 -14.02
N LYS A 236 8.27 -40.76 -12.80
CA LYS A 236 8.73 -41.96 -12.08
C LYS A 236 7.95 -42.11 -10.78
N ILE A 237 7.52 -43.34 -10.50
CA ILE A 237 6.90 -43.70 -9.21
C ILE A 237 7.95 -44.44 -8.38
N LEU A 238 8.10 -44.05 -7.12
CA LEU A 238 8.90 -44.76 -6.13
C LEU A 238 7.97 -45.31 -5.05
N ASN A 239 7.41 -46.49 -5.30
CA ASN A 239 6.53 -47.21 -4.39
C ASN A 239 6.67 -48.72 -4.64
N PRO A 240 7.29 -49.50 -3.74
CA PRO A 240 7.55 -50.93 -3.96
C PRO A 240 6.28 -51.78 -4.10
N CYS A 241 5.11 -51.26 -3.71
CA CYS A 241 3.82 -51.93 -3.88
C CYS A 241 3.11 -51.57 -5.20
N ASP A 242 3.67 -50.67 -6.02
CA ASP A 242 3.13 -50.29 -7.32
C ASP A 242 3.89 -50.99 -8.44
N ALA A 243 3.17 -51.67 -9.35
CA ALA A 243 3.78 -52.39 -10.48
C ALA A 243 4.55 -51.46 -11.45
N ARG A 244 4.29 -50.15 -11.41
CA ARG A 244 4.96 -49.13 -12.24
C ARG A 244 6.20 -48.54 -11.55
N CYS A 245 6.56 -49.02 -10.36
CA CYS A 245 7.70 -48.52 -9.61
C CYS A 245 8.97 -48.54 -10.45
N ALA A 246 9.69 -47.43 -10.46
CA ALA A 246 11.02 -47.40 -11.03
C ALA A 246 11.93 -48.34 -10.23
N ALA A 247 12.76 -49.10 -10.93
CA ALA A 247 13.80 -49.90 -10.29
C ALA A 247 14.84 -48.96 -9.70
N TRP A 248 14.91 -48.91 -8.38
CA TRP A 248 15.93 -48.17 -7.64
C TRP A 248 17.09 -49.11 -7.27
N ASP A 249 18.31 -48.65 -7.47
CA ASP A 249 19.54 -49.41 -7.22
C ASP A 249 20.49 -48.56 -6.37
N LEU A 250 20.66 -48.96 -5.11
CA LEU A 250 21.51 -48.30 -4.11
C LEU A 250 22.95 -48.16 -4.61
N TRP A 251 23.47 -49.18 -5.30
CA TRP A 251 24.85 -49.19 -5.79
C TRP A 251 25.04 -48.35 -7.06
N ARG A 252 23.95 -47.91 -7.70
CA ARG A 252 24.01 -46.90 -8.77
C ARG A 252 23.88 -45.48 -8.24
N GLU A 253 23.15 -45.29 -7.14
CA GLU A 253 23.00 -44.00 -6.46
C GLU A 253 24.27 -43.63 -5.68
N CYS A 254 24.83 -44.59 -4.93
CA CYS A 254 25.98 -44.39 -4.07
C CYS A 254 27.27 -44.83 -4.78
N LEU A 255 28.16 -43.89 -5.10
CA LEU A 255 29.40 -44.16 -5.84
C LEU A 255 30.62 -44.29 -4.92
N THR A 256 30.57 -43.63 -3.77
CA THR A 256 31.63 -43.54 -2.77
C THR A 256 31.11 -43.94 -1.40
N LEU A 257 32.00 -44.33 -0.48
CA LEU A 257 31.61 -44.69 0.89
C LEU A 257 30.80 -43.57 1.59
N PRO A 258 31.17 -42.27 1.48
CA PRO A 258 30.34 -41.18 2.00
C PRO A 258 28.89 -41.15 1.47
N ASP A 259 28.65 -41.60 0.23
CA ASP A 259 27.28 -41.69 -0.30
C ASP A 259 26.48 -42.78 0.43
N PHE A 260 27.12 -43.92 0.76
CA PHE A 260 26.51 -44.97 1.57
C PHE A 260 26.28 -44.51 3.01
N ASP A 261 27.19 -43.73 3.60
CA ASP A 261 26.98 -43.10 4.91
C ASP A 261 25.77 -42.17 4.90
N ASN A 262 25.61 -41.36 3.86
CA ASN A 262 24.45 -40.47 3.70
C ASN A 262 23.14 -41.26 3.54
N ALA A 263 23.16 -42.35 2.77
CA ALA A 263 22.04 -43.27 2.68
C ALA A 263 21.71 -43.91 4.04
N ALA A 264 22.72 -44.37 4.78
CA ALA A 264 22.58 -44.93 6.12
C ALA A 264 21.95 -43.94 7.11
N ASN A 265 22.39 -42.67 7.06
CA ASN A 265 21.86 -41.60 7.89
C ASN A 265 20.37 -41.34 7.65
N THR A 266 19.91 -41.52 6.41
CA THR A 266 18.51 -41.36 6.01
C THR A 266 17.66 -42.57 6.40
N LEU A 267 18.18 -43.78 6.21
CA LEU A 267 17.49 -45.04 6.50
C LEU A 267 17.39 -45.36 7.99
N ILE A 268 18.41 -44.98 8.77
CA ILE A 268 18.51 -45.24 10.21
C ILE A 268 18.52 -43.87 10.91
N PRO A 269 17.37 -43.20 11.12
CA PRO A 269 17.33 -41.88 11.73
C PRO A 269 17.75 -41.92 13.21
N MET A 270 18.49 -40.90 13.67
CA MET A 270 18.84 -40.79 15.09
C MET A 270 17.66 -40.26 15.89
N GLY A 271 17.08 -41.11 16.73
CA GLY A 271 16.08 -40.74 17.71
C GLY A 271 16.68 -40.05 18.94
N THR A 272 15.88 -39.26 19.67
CA THR A 272 16.31 -38.61 20.92
C THR A 272 16.24 -39.52 22.15
N LYS A 273 15.63 -40.71 22.03
CA LYS A 273 15.37 -41.63 23.15
C LYS A 273 16.25 -42.88 23.14
N GLU A 274 16.80 -43.24 22.00
CA GLU A 274 17.65 -44.43 21.84
C GLU A 274 19.12 -44.05 22.03
N ASP A 275 19.95 -45.02 22.41
CA ASP A 275 21.38 -44.79 22.58
C ASP A 275 22.03 -44.50 21.20
N PRO A 276 22.68 -43.34 21.04
CA PRO A 276 23.37 -42.98 19.80
C PRO A 276 24.42 -44.00 19.37
N PHE A 277 24.99 -44.76 20.32
CA PHE A 277 25.96 -45.81 20.02
C PHE A 277 25.37 -46.90 19.12
N TRP A 278 24.15 -47.38 19.40
CA TRP A 278 23.52 -48.46 18.62
C TRP A 278 23.17 -47.99 17.21
N GLN A 279 22.64 -46.77 17.09
CA GLN A 279 22.28 -46.18 15.80
C GLN A 279 23.52 -45.85 14.98
N GLY A 280 24.56 -45.28 15.61
CA GLY A 280 25.84 -45.00 14.97
C GLY A 280 26.51 -46.27 14.47
N SER A 281 26.59 -47.30 15.31
CA SER A 281 27.14 -48.61 14.92
C SER A 281 26.36 -49.25 13.78
N GLY A 282 25.03 -49.21 13.83
CA GLY A 282 24.17 -49.72 12.75
C GLY A 282 24.40 -49.01 11.41
N ARG A 283 24.59 -47.69 11.43
CA ARG A 283 24.91 -46.89 10.23
C ARG A 283 26.26 -47.29 9.65
N THR A 284 27.31 -47.36 10.47
CA THR A 284 28.66 -47.75 10.01
C THR A 284 28.66 -49.16 9.43
N ILE A 285 28.04 -50.13 10.12
CA ILE A 285 27.94 -51.51 9.63
C ILE A 285 27.20 -51.56 8.30
N PHE A 286 26.06 -50.85 8.17
CA PHE A 286 25.31 -50.80 6.91
C PHE A 286 26.13 -50.20 5.78
N ALA A 287 26.76 -49.04 6.01
CA ALA A 287 27.50 -48.31 4.98
C ALA A 287 28.68 -49.14 4.46
N GLU A 288 29.48 -49.70 5.36
CA GLU A 288 30.64 -50.53 5.00
C GLU A 288 30.22 -51.82 4.30
N ALA A 289 29.19 -52.51 4.81
CA ALA A 289 28.71 -53.74 4.19
C ALA A 289 28.17 -53.48 2.78
N ALA A 290 27.35 -52.44 2.61
CA ALA A 290 26.79 -52.07 1.31
C ALA A 290 27.89 -51.62 0.34
N TYR A 291 28.89 -50.86 0.82
CA TYR A 291 30.03 -50.43 0.02
C TYR A 291 30.89 -51.60 -0.43
N LEU A 292 31.22 -52.56 0.43
CA LEU A 292 32.00 -53.75 0.04
C LEU A 292 31.23 -54.63 -0.94
N MET A 293 29.93 -54.87 -0.68
CA MET A 293 29.05 -55.68 -1.53
C MET A 293 28.90 -55.12 -2.96
N ARG A 294 29.29 -53.85 -3.21
CA ARG A 294 29.28 -53.28 -4.57
C ARG A 294 30.07 -54.11 -5.58
N ASN A 295 31.12 -54.80 -5.11
CA ASN A 295 32.05 -55.57 -5.92
C ASN A 295 31.63 -57.04 -6.07
N ASP A 296 30.56 -57.46 -5.40
CA ASP A 296 30.02 -58.81 -5.51
C ASP A 296 29.30 -58.98 -6.85
N SER A 297 29.61 -60.06 -7.57
CA SER A 297 28.94 -60.40 -8.84
C SER A 297 27.45 -60.70 -8.69
N ASP A 298 27.03 -61.14 -7.50
CA ASP A 298 25.68 -61.55 -7.12
C ASP A 298 25.04 -60.56 -6.11
N ARG A 299 25.51 -59.31 -6.08
CA ARG A 299 24.96 -58.29 -5.17
C ARG A 299 23.44 -58.15 -5.33
N SER A 300 22.73 -58.13 -4.21
CA SER A 300 21.29 -57.94 -4.17
C SER A 300 20.85 -57.43 -2.80
N TYR A 301 19.69 -56.80 -2.73
CA TYR A 301 19.14 -56.35 -1.45
C TYR A 301 18.88 -57.51 -0.48
N SER A 302 18.47 -58.68 -0.99
CA SER A 302 18.32 -59.89 -0.16
C SER A 302 19.65 -60.29 0.46
N LYS A 303 20.72 -60.38 -0.36
CA LYS A 303 22.06 -60.71 0.13
C LYS A 303 22.56 -59.69 1.15
N LEU A 304 22.33 -58.40 0.93
CA LEU A 304 22.69 -57.35 1.87
C LEU A 304 21.97 -57.53 3.21
N VAL A 305 20.65 -57.71 3.18
CA VAL A 305 19.84 -57.91 4.39
C VAL A 305 20.26 -59.20 5.12
N ASP A 306 20.47 -60.30 4.40
CA ASP A 306 20.93 -61.57 4.98
C ASP A 306 22.32 -61.45 5.61
N THR A 307 23.23 -60.71 4.96
CA THR A 307 24.57 -60.42 5.47
C THR A 307 24.52 -59.57 6.73
N LEU A 308 23.59 -58.61 6.81
CA LEU A 308 23.48 -57.72 7.95
C LEU A 308 22.75 -58.34 9.15
N LEU A 309 21.72 -59.15 8.90
CA LEU A 309 20.77 -59.58 9.94
C LEU A 309 20.78 -61.08 10.24
N SER A 310 21.27 -61.92 9.32
CA SER A 310 21.02 -63.37 9.36
C SER A 310 22.28 -64.22 9.49
N ILE A 311 23.45 -63.74 9.07
CA ILE A 311 24.70 -64.50 9.22
C ILE A 311 25.26 -64.43 10.64
N LYS A 312 26.05 -65.45 11.01
CA LYS A 312 26.78 -65.45 12.27
C LYS A 312 27.77 -64.28 12.34
N ILE A 313 27.95 -63.71 13.53
CA ILE A 313 28.80 -62.54 13.77
C ILE A 313 30.25 -62.74 13.29
N GLU A 314 30.79 -63.96 13.39
CA GLU A 314 32.15 -64.26 12.92
C GLU A 314 32.26 -64.13 11.39
N LYS A 315 31.21 -64.52 10.67
CA LYS A 315 31.14 -64.36 9.21
C LYS A 315 30.97 -62.89 8.83
N LEU A 316 30.16 -62.13 9.57
CA LEU A 316 30.00 -60.69 9.34
C LEU A 316 31.31 -59.94 9.55
N ARG A 317 32.03 -60.21 10.65
CA ARG A 317 33.37 -59.67 10.90
C ARG A 317 34.36 -60.03 9.80
N THR A 318 34.28 -61.25 9.27
CA THR A 318 35.12 -61.67 8.13
C THR A 318 34.77 -60.89 6.87
N PHE A 319 33.49 -60.66 6.60
CA PHE A 319 33.03 -59.86 5.46
C PHE A 319 33.51 -58.40 5.56
N LEU A 320 33.56 -57.86 6.78
CA LEU A 320 33.96 -56.48 7.07
C LEU A 320 35.46 -56.30 7.38
N LYS A 321 36.30 -57.35 7.24
CA LYS A 321 37.64 -57.45 7.86
C LYS A 321 38.60 -56.27 7.63
N ASP A 322 38.44 -55.53 6.54
CA ASP A 322 39.29 -54.38 6.20
C ASP A 322 38.58 -53.02 6.35
N SER A 323 37.43 -53.01 7.05
CA SER A 323 36.66 -51.81 7.32
C SER A 323 36.66 -51.43 8.81
N PRO A 324 36.42 -50.15 9.15
CA PRO A 324 36.22 -49.70 10.53
C PRO A 324 35.13 -50.46 11.28
N ALA A 325 34.16 -51.07 10.57
CA ALA A 325 33.06 -51.82 11.15
C ALA A 325 33.43 -53.24 11.63
N ALA A 326 34.67 -53.70 11.40
CA ALA A 326 35.11 -55.04 11.78
C ALA A 326 35.30 -55.23 13.30
N ASN A 327 35.58 -54.13 14.03
CA ASN A 327 35.96 -54.13 15.45
C ASN A 327 34.73 -54.31 16.36
#